data_AF-A0A0C1JYG8-F1
#
_entry.id   AF-A0A0C1JYG8-F1
#
_cell.length_a   1.000
_cell.length_b   1.000
_cell.length_c   1.000
_cell.angle_alpha   90.00
_cell.angle_beta   90.00
_cell.angle_gamma   90.00
#
_symmetry.space_group_name_H-M   'P 1'
#
loop_
_entity.id
_entity.type
_entity.pdbx_description
1 polymer ?
#
loop_
_entity_poly.entity_id
_entity_poly.type
_entity_poly.pdbx_seq_one_letter_code
_entity_poly.pdbx_strand_id
1 'polypeptide(L)'
;MSQFIAEPNPDTNKSKQPLLSSSFNIEQLSRQIQSTPVFIKQALESDRILLDHLQNLTERTKACIMHFNEQKQTILTRFDNWLAPLASEVLDEFIKQAQLLKNELDETLLNLRKIDTIDWDKHANSWLTLYHQWSDHKELNKKILKLVSDRTEHLIDKDLKLIKEYQIQYLSKMEEEDPDLINLENRLAKAIEEPLKHLVELKTHVKNAESMQQASEWIEKLDSQRENCFDQLLMKIDSVVKEVVLPEAEIGSEDLKEVENEMHFVAQELKHIHELLPKLDKHDEKEFYFTEVRLEGLRDHLEQFDSLKLPISTRDRLETLFATIEATLSEVLKRNE
;
A
#
# COMPACT_ATOMS: atom_id res chain seq x y z
N MET A 1 67.63 -66.88 -13.55
CA MET A 1 66.58 -66.03 -12.98
C MET A 1 66.83 -64.62 -13.50
N SER A 2 66.06 -63.95 -14.36
CA SER A 2 64.95 -64.26 -15.29
C SER A 2 64.69 -62.96 -16.11
N GLN A 3 64.11 -62.89 -17.31
CA GLN A 3 63.58 -63.84 -18.31
C GLN A 3 63.49 -63.09 -19.68
N PHE A 4 63.46 -63.62 -20.91
CA PHE A 4 63.00 -64.89 -21.52
C PHE A 4 61.46 -65.06 -21.55
N ILE A 5 60.73 -65.09 -22.69
CA ILE A 5 61.08 -65.11 -24.13
C ILE A 5 59.84 -64.62 -24.95
N ALA A 6 59.86 -64.25 -26.25
CA ALA A 6 60.91 -64.14 -27.29
C ALA A 6 60.53 -63.12 -28.39
N GLU A 7 61.50 -62.80 -29.26
CA GLU A 7 61.36 -62.33 -30.65
C GLU A 7 60.63 -63.37 -31.56
N PRO A 8 59.99 -63.03 -32.71
CA PRO A 8 60.69 -62.46 -33.88
C PRO A 8 59.94 -61.50 -34.85
N ASN A 9 60.77 -60.82 -35.67
CA ASN A 9 60.67 -60.49 -37.11
C ASN A 9 59.33 -60.74 -37.89
N PRO A 10 59.01 -59.98 -38.97
CA PRO A 10 59.97 -59.37 -39.90
C PRO A 10 59.57 -57.99 -40.50
N ASP A 11 60.31 -57.61 -41.54
CA ASP A 11 60.13 -56.49 -42.47
C ASP A 11 58.70 -56.11 -42.86
N THR A 12 58.58 -54.85 -43.30
CA THR A 12 57.44 -54.24 -44.01
C THR A 12 56.12 -54.10 -43.25
N ASN A 13 55.88 -52.90 -42.71
CA ASN A 13 54.64 -52.22 -43.10
C ASN A 13 54.81 -50.70 -43.25
N LYS A 14 54.42 -50.24 -44.44
CA LYS A 14 54.61 -48.88 -44.95
C LYS A 14 53.96 -47.85 -44.04
N SER A 15 54.52 -46.64 -44.08
CA SER A 15 53.85 -45.37 -43.76
C SER A 15 52.35 -45.44 -44.04
N LYS A 16 51.55 -45.54 -42.98
CA LYS A 16 50.13 -45.22 -43.02
C LYS A 16 49.96 -43.74 -42.68
N GLN A 17 50.45 -42.90 -43.60
CA GLN A 17 49.64 -41.74 -43.94
C GLN A 17 48.22 -42.25 -44.22
N PRO A 18 47.15 -41.58 -43.75
CA PRO A 18 45.85 -41.78 -44.35
C PRO A 18 45.97 -41.28 -45.79
N LEU A 19 46.22 -42.22 -46.71
CA LEU A 19 46.04 -41.97 -48.13
C LEU A 19 44.62 -41.46 -48.28
N LEU A 20 44.49 -40.19 -48.65
CA LEU A 20 43.25 -39.59 -49.13
C LEU A 20 42.92 -40.23 -50.49
N SER A 21 42.53 -41.51 -50.46
CA SER A 21 41.85 -42.19 -51.56
C SER A 21 40.37 -41.80 -51.59
N SER A 22 40.07 -40.53 -51.30
CA SER A 22 38.92 -39.86 -51.87
C SER A 22 39.28 -39.55 -53.31
N SER A 23 38.96 -40.46 -54.23
CA SER A 23 38.90 -40.11 -55.64
C SER A 23 37.94 -38.93 -55.77
N PHE A 24 38.48 -37.74 -56.00
CA PHE A 24 37.68 -36.52 -56.10
C PHE A 24 36.83 -36.62 -57.36
N ASN A 25 35.61 -37.13 -57.19
CA ASN A 25 34.75 -37.46 -58.30
C ASN A 25 34.18 -36.17 -58.89
N ILE A 26 34.71 -35.76 -60.04
CA ILE A 26 34.29 -34.57 -60.77
C ILE A 26 32.78 -34.61 -61.07
N GLU A 27 32.18 -35.80 -61.22
CA GLU A 27 30.73 -35.94 -61.37
C GLU A 27 29.96 -35.65 -60.08
N GLN A 28 30.51 -36.00 -58.90
CA GLN A 28 29.90 -35.60 -57.62
C GLN A 28 30.01 -34.08 -57.41
N LEU A 29 31.17 -33.48 -57.70
CA LEU A 29 31.32 -32.02 -57.67
C LEU A 29 30.35 -31.34 -58.65
N SER A 30 30.23 -31.85 -59.87
CA SER A 30 29.32 -31.32 -60.90
C SER A 30 27.86 -31.41 -60.43
N ARG A 31 27.43 -32.54 -59.86
CA ARG A 31 26.08 -32.70 -59.27
C ARG A 31 25.86 -31.75 -58.08
N GLN A 32 26.87 -31.51 -57.24
CA GLN A 32 26.79 -30.51 -56.16
C GLN A 32 26.64 -29.09 -56.70
N ILE A 33 27.46 -28.69 -57.68
CA ILE A 33 27.36 -27.36 -58.33
C ILE A 33 25.98 -27.19 -58.99
N GLN A 34 25.48 -28.20 -59.70
CA GLN A 34 24.18 -28.15 -60.38
C GLN A 34 22.98 -28.12 -59.41
N SER A 35 23.11 -28.72 -58.22
CA SER A 35 22.07 -28.67 -57.18
C SER A 35 22.17 -27.44 -56.27
N THR A 36 23.31 -26.75 -56.25
CA THR A 36 23.53 -25.55 -55.41
C THR A 36 22.47 -24.46 -55.60
N PRO A 37 22.02 -24.08 -56.82
CA PRO A 37 20.94 -23.09 -56.99
C PRO A 37 19.61 -23.51 -56.39
N VAL A 38 19.30 -24.82 -56.37
CA VAL A 38 18.08 -25.36 -55.76
C VAL A 38 18.16 -25.26 -54.24
N PHE A 39 19.29 -25.64 -53.64
CA PHE A 39 19.53 -25.50 -52.21
C PHE A 39 19.53 -24.02 -51.75
N ILE A 40 20.13 -23.11 -52.52
CA ILE A 40 20.05 -21.67 -52.27
C ILE A 40 18.60 -21.19 -52.26
N LYS A 41 17.79 -21.59 -53.24
CA LYS A 41 16.37 -21.22 -53.30
C LYS A 41 15.58 -21.78 -52.11
N GLN A 42 15.84 -23.02 -51.70
CA GLN A 42 15.18 -23.65 -50.56
C GLN A 42 15.55 -22.97 -49.22
N ALA A 43 16.82 -22.58 -49.06
CA ALA A 43 17.26 -21.81 -47.89
C ALA A 43 16.55 -20.45 -47.83
N LEU A 44 16.57 -19.67 -48.93
CA LEU A 44 15.92 -18.36 -49.00
C LEU A 44 14.40 -18.41 -48.74
N GLU A 45 13.71 -19.44 -49.21
CA GLU A 45 12.28 -19.61 -48.93
C GLU A 45 12.03 -19.97 -47.46
N SER A 46 12.89 -20.80 -46.86
CA SER A 46 12.82 -21.17 -45.44
C SER A 46 13.08 -19.96 -44.52
N ASP A 47 14.12 -19.17 -44.85
CA ASP A 47 14.46 -17.93 -44.14
C ASP A 47 13.30 -16.92 -44.21
N ARG A 48 12.63 -16.81 -45.37
CA ARG A 48 11.46 -15.94 -45.54
C ARG A 48 10.28 -16.38 -44.66
N ILE A 49 9.97 -17.67 -44.63
CA ILE A 49 8.89 -18.22 -43.78
C ILE A 49 9.20 -18.00 -42.30
N LEU A 50 10.46 -18.19 -41.89
CA LEU A 50 10.91 -17.90 -40.53
C LEU A 50 10.70 -16.42 -40.18
N LEU A 51 11.17 -15.50 -41.03
CA LEU A 51 11.04 -14.05 -40.80
C LEU A 51 9.57 -13.60 -40.68
N ASP A 52 8.68 -14.10 -41.54
CA ASP A 52 7.24 -13.84 -41.46
C ASP A 52 6.65 -14.32 -40.12
N HIS A 53 7.02 -15.53 -39.68
CA HIS A 53 6.58 -16.07 -38.39
C HIS A 53 7.06 -15.23 -37.20
N LEU A 54 8.33 -14.80 -37.19
CA LEU A 54 8.89 -13.97 -36.11
C LEU A 54 8.23 -12.57 -36.08
N GLN A 55 7.97 -11.97 -37.24
CA GLN A 55 7.23 -10.70 -37.33
C GLN A 55 5.80 -10.84 -36.76
N ASN A 56 5.08 -11.87 -37.16
CA ASN A 56 3.73 -12.18 -36.68
C ASN A 56 3.70 -12.39 -35.15
N LEU A 57 4.73 -13.01 -34.58
CA LEU A 57 4.89 -13.21 -33.14
C LEU A 57 5.08 -11.88 -32.38
N THR A 58 5.94 -10.98 -32.88
CA THR A 58 6.12 -9.62 -32.33
C THR A 58 4.86 -8.77 -32.48
N GLU A 59 4.08 -8.92 -33.57
CA GLU A 59 2.81 -8.22 -33.73
C GLU A 59 1.73 -8.73 -32.77
N ARG A 60 1.60 -10.05 -32.62
CA ARG A 60 0.62 -10.68 -31.70
C ARG A 60 0.88 -10.34 -30.24
N THR A 61 2.14 -10.30 -29.80
CA THR A 61 2.49 -9.92 -28.42
C THR A 61 2.18 -8.44 -28.14
N LYS A 62 2.41 -7.54 -29.11
CA LYS A 62 1.96 -6.13 -29.02
C LYS A 62 0.43 -6.04 -28.94
N ALA A 63 -0.29 -6.75 -29.80
CA ALA A 63 -1.76 -6.76 -29.80
C ALA A 63 -2.34 -7.31 -28.48
N CYS A 64 -1.72 -8.34 -27.89
CA CYS A 64 -2.09 -8.86 -26.57
C CYS A 64 -1.98 -7.80 -25.46
N ILE A 65 -0.88 -7.04 -25.45
CA ILE A 65 -0.68 -5.95 -24.48
C ILE A 65 -1.70 -4.82 -24.70
N MET A 66 -2.01 -4.46 -25.95
CA MET A 66 -3.08 -3.48 -26.23
C MET A 66 -4.44 -3.95 -25.70
N HIS A 67 -4.80 -5.21 -25.96
CA HIS A 67 -6.04 -5.80 -25.47
C HIS A 67 -6.11 -5.84 -23.93
N PHE A 68 -5.01 -6.12 -23.21
CA PHE A 68 -4.97 -5.97 -21.76
C PHE A 68 -5.20 -4.51 -21.31
N ASN A 69 -4.68 -3.51 -22.01
CA ASN A 69 -4.93 -2.10 -21.67
C ASN A 69 -6.39 -1.68 -21.92
N GLU A 70 -7.02 -2.19 -22.99
CA GLU A 70 -8.46 -1.97 -23.27
C GLU A 70 -9.35 -2.66 -22.24
N GLN A 71 -9.04 -3.93 -21.90
CA GLN A 71 -9.75 -4.67 -20.87
C GLN A 71 -9.55 -4.05 -19.48
N LYS A 72 -8.37 -3.50 -19.16
CA LYS A 72 -8.12 -2.79 -17.89
C LYS A 72 -9.19 -1.73 -17.63
N GLN A 73 -9.47 -0.87 -18.61
CA GLN A 73 -10.48 0.19 -18.47
C GLN A 73 -11.88 -0.40 -18.20
N THR A 74 -12.25 -1.47 -18.89
CA THR A 74 -13.53 -2.17 -18.72
C THR A 74 -13.65 -2.89 -17.37
N ILE A 75 -12.52 -3.34 -16.80
CA ILE A 75 -12.47 -3.93 -15.46
C ILE A 75 -12.57 -2.83 -14.40
N LEU A 76 -11.87 -1.70 -14.59
CA LEU A 76 -11.86 -0.58 -13.64
C LEU A 76 -13.23 0.06 -13.43
N THR A 77 -14.10 0.11 -14.45
CA THR A 77 -15.48 0.61 -14.29
C THR A 77 -16.37 -0.22 -13.35
N ARG A 78 -15.88 -1.36 -12.84
CA ARG A 78 -16.59 -2.19 -11.83
C ARG A 78 -16.25 -1.81 -10.38
N PHE A 79 -15.29 -0.90 -10.19
CA PHE A 79 -14.83 -0.43 -8.88
C PHE A 79 -15.25 1.03 -8.69
N ASP A 80 -15.55 1.37 -7.45
CA ASP A 80 -15.75 2.74 -6.98
C ASP A 80 -14.43 3.55 -6.95
N ASN A 81 -14.55 4.83 -6.61
CA ASN A 81 -13.42 5.77 -6.61
C ASN A 81 -12.31 5.41 -5.60
N TRP A 82 -12.63 4.65 -4.53
CA TRP A 82 -11.67 4.26 -3.50
C TRP A 82 -10.86 3.03 -3.92
N LEU A 83 -11.52 2.06 -4.56
CA LEU A 83 -10.89 0.82 -5.01
C LEU A 83 -10.28 0.89 -6.42
N ALA A 84 -10.80 1.73 -7.32
CA ALA A 84 -10.28 1.82 -8.69
C ALA A 84 -8.76 2.15 -8.79
N PRO A 85 -8.16 3.02 -7.94
CA PRO A 85 -6.71 3.23 -7.94
C PRO A 85 -5.92 1.97 -7.59
N LEU A 86 -6.37 1.21 -6.58
CA LEU A 86 -5.72 -0.02 -6.11
C LEU A 86 -5.91 -1.18 -7.10
N ALA A 87 -7.10 -1.27 -7.71
CA ALA A 87 -7.37 -2.16 -8.84
C ALA A 87 -6.49 -1.84 -10.04
N SER A 88 -6.24 -0.56 -10.32
CA SER A 88 -5.32 -0.15 -11.39
C SER A 88 -3.90 -0.64 -11.10
N GLU A 89 -3.39 -0.43 -9.88
CA GLU A 89 -2.04 -0.84 -9.48
C GLU A 89 -1.83 -2.36 -9.64
N VAL A 90 -2.81 -3.17 -9.25
CA VAL A 90 -2.81 -4.64 -9.45
C VAL A 90 -2.84 -5.01 -10.94
N LEU A 91 -3.65 -4.34 -11.76
CA LEU A 91 -3.75 -4.61 -13.21
C LEU A 91 -2.50 -4.14 -13.97
N ASP A 92 -1.91 -3.03 -13.57
CA ASP A 92 -0.67 -2.49 -14.14
C ASP A 92 0.52 -3.44 -13.96
N GLU A 93 0.55 -4.19 -12.85
CA GLU A 93 1.61 -5.18 -12.61
C GLU A 93 1.58 -6.32 -13.63
N PHE A 94 0.39 -6.81 -14.02
CA PHE A 94 0.27 -7.80 -15.11
C PHE A 94 0.65 -7.20 -16.48
N ILE A 95 0.34 -5.93 -16.73
CA ILE A 95 0.73 -5.26 -17.98
C ILE A 95 2.25 -5.08 -18.06
N LYS A 96 2.93 -4.74 -16.94
CA LYS A 96 4.40 -4.73 -16.86
C LYS A 96 4.98 -6.13 -17.12
N GLN A 97 4.39 -7.18 -16.57
CA GLN A 97 4.83 -8.56 -16.83
C GLN A 97 4.66 -8.95 -18.30
N ALA A 98 3.56 -8.54 -18.95
CA ALA A 98 3.37 -8.72 -20.40
C ALA A 98 4.44 -7.96 -21.21
N GLN A 99 4.80 -6.74 -20.80
CA GLN A 99 5.86 -5.94 -21.42
C GLN A 99 7.23 -6.59 -21.24
N LEU A 100 7.54 -7.16 -20.07
CA LEU A 100 8.79 -7.90 -19.82
C LEU A 100 8.87 -9.13 -20.74
N LEU A 101 7.83 -9.97 -20.79
CA LEU A 101 7.80 -11.16 -21.67
C LEU A 101 7.95 -10.79 -23.15
N LYS A 102 7.35 -9.68 -23.60
CA LYS A 102 7.54 -9.14 -24.95
C LYS A 102 8.97 -8.66 -25.18
N ASN A 103 9.58 -7.98 -24.22
CA ASN A 103 10.94 -7.46 -24.37
C ASN A 103 11.99 -8.59 -24.37
N GLU A 104 11.84 -9.62 -23.53
CA GLU A 104 12.65 -10.84 -23.56
C GLU A 104 12.57 -11.55 -24.92
N LEU A 105 11.37 -11.57 -25.51
CA LEU A 105 11.15 -12.10 -26.85
C LEU A 105 11.87 -11.24 -27.90
N ASP A 106 11.59 -9.93 -27.95
CA ASP A 106 12.19 -9.01 -28.93
C ASP A 106 13.73 -9.03 -28.85
N GLU A 107 14.33 -9.08 -27.65
CA GLU A 107 15.78 -9.23 -27.47
C GLU A 107 16.34 -10.54 -28.02
N THR A 108 15.56 -11.61 -27.98
CA THR A 108 15.96 -12.91 -28.54
C THR A 108 15.80 -12.93 -30.05
N LEU A 109 14.71 -12.37 -30.58
CA LEU A 109 14.48 -12.25 -32.01
C LEU A 109 15.53 -11.34 -32.69
N LEU A 110 16.01 -10.30 -31.99
CA LEU A 110 17.14 -9.46 -32.42
C LEU A 110 18.48 -10.21 -32.51
N ASN A 111 18.60 -11.39 -31.87
CA ASN A 111 19.81 -12.20 -31.91
C ASN A 111 19.46 -13.64 -32.30
N LEU A 112 19.34 -13.88 -33.61
CA LEU A 112 19.03 -15.18 -34.21
C LEU A 112 19.86 -16.36 -33.66
N ARG A 113 21.09 -16.12 -33.15
CA ARG A 113 21.92 -17.19 -32.52
C ARG A 113 21.44 -17.62 -31.13
N LYS A 114 20.56 -16.85 -30.48
CA LYS A 114 19.92 -17.19 -29.20
C LYS A 114 18.62 -17.98 -29.38
N ILE A 115 18.03 -18.02 -30.57
CA ILE A 115 16.75 -18.72 -30.84
C ILE A 115 16.82 -20.20 -30.45
N ASP A 116 17.92 -20.87 -30.78
CA ASP A 116 18.17 -22.28 -30.42
C ASP A 116 18.45 -22.50 -28.91
N THR A 117 18.60 -21.41 -28.14
CA THR A 117 18.86 -21.45 -26.69
C THR A 117 17.68 -21.00 -25.84
N ILE A 118 16.58 -20.52 -26.44
CA ILE A 118 15.36 -20.23 -25.70
C ILE A 118 14.60 -21.52 -25.42
N ASP A 119 14.08 -21.60 -24.19
CA ASP A 119 13.01 -22.54 -23.81
C ASP A 119 11.66 -21.94 -24.26
N TRP A 120 11.27 -22.26 -25.50
CA TRP A 120 10.04 -21.76 -26.13
C TRP A 120 8.78 -22.22 -25.38
N ASP A 121 8.81 -23.44 -24.82
CA ASP A 121 7.71 -23.98 -24.02
C ASP A 121 7.56 -23.17 -22.73
N LYS A 122 8.65 -22.85 -22.03
CA LYS A 122 8.61 -21.99 -20.84
C LYS A 122 8.10 -20.59 -21.17
N HIS A 123 8.53 -19.96 -22.26
CA HIS A 123 8.07 -18.62 -22.65
C HIS A 123 6.57 -18.61 -22.97
N ALA A 124 6.09 -19.60 -23.72
CA ALA A 124 4.66 -19.79 -23.98
C ALA A 124 3.86 -20.05 -22.68
N ASN A 125 4.36 -20.88 -21.78
CA ASN A 125 3.74 -21.14 -20.48
C ASN A 125 3.68 -19.89 -19.59
N SER A 126 4.65 -18.97 -19.66
CA SER A 126 4.59 -17.68 -18.97
C SER A 126 3.44 -16.81 -19.50
N TRP A 127 3.25 -16.72 -20.82
CA TRP A 127 2.12 -16.01 -21.42
C TRP A 127 0.76 -16.63 -21.04
N LEU A 128 0.65 -17.96 -21.07
CA LEU A 128 -0.56 -18.67 -20.63
C LEU A 128 -0.85 -18.42 -19.15
N THR A 129 0.16 -18.50 -18.29
CA THR A 129 0.03 -18.24 -16.85
C THR A 129 -0.45 -16.81 -16.61
N LEU A 130 0.12 -15.84 -17.31
CA LEU A 130 -0.28 -14.43 -17.24
C LEU A 130 -1.74 -14.23 -17.66
N TYR A 131 -2.16 -14.84 -18.79
CA TYR A 131 -3.54 -14.79 -19.26
C TYR A 131 -4.53 -15.45 -18.27
N HIS A 132 -4.16 -16.58 -17.67
CA HIS A 132 -4.99 -17.23 -16.65
C HIS A 132 -5.14 -16.36 -15.39
N GLN A 133 -4.06 -15.74 -14.91
CA GLN A 133 -4.12 -14.84 -13.76
C GLN A 133 -4.91 -13.55 -14.05
N TRP A 134 -4.82 -13.02 -15.27
CA TRP A 134 -5.63 -11.89 -15.73
C TRP A 134 -7.12 -12.22 -15.83
N SER A 135 -7.44 -13.45 -16.23
CA SER A 135 -8.83 -13.93 -16.38
C SER A 135 -9.47 -14.34 -15.05
N ASP A 136 -8.68 -14.65 -14.02
CA ASP A 136 -9.18 -15.02 -12.69
C ASP A 136 -9.59 -13.79 -11.88
N HIS A 137 -10.83 -13.33 -12.12
CA HIS A 137 -11.45 -12.25 -11.36
C HIS A 137 -11.50 -12.52 -9.84
N LYS A 138 -11.52 -13.77 -9.38
CA LYS A 138 -11.55 -14.09 -7.95
C LYS A 138 -10.17 -13.86 -7.32
N GLU A 139 -9.11 -14.27 -8.01
CA GLU A 139 -7.74 -14.04 -7.55
C GLU A 139 -7.32 -12.57 -7.68
N LEU A 140 -7.75 -11.87 -8.74
CA LEU A 140 -7.63 -10.42 -8.85
C LEU A 140 -8.26 -9.71 -7.65
N ASN A 141 -9.49 -10.09 -7.28
CA ASN A 141 -10.17 -9.52 -6.13
C ASN A 141 -9.40 -9.76 -4.82
N LYS A 142 -8.85 -10.96 -4.60
CA LYS A 142 -7.99 -11.21 -3.43
C LYS A 142 -6.74 -10.33 -3.42
N LYS A 143 -6.07 -10.16 -4.57
CA LYS A 143 -4.87 -9.30 -4.68
C LYS A 143 -5.19 -7.85 -4.33
N ILE A 144 -6.34 -7.34 -4.79
CA ILE A 144 -6.81 -5.99 -4.48
C ILE A 144 -7.13 -5.85 -2.98
N LEU A 145 -7.90 -6.77 -2.38
CA LEU A 145 -8.19 -6.75 -0.94
C LEU A 145 -6.91 -6.86 -0.08
N LYS A 146 -5.94 -7.67 -0.52
CA LYS A 146 -4.62 -7.73 0.13
C LYS A 146 -3.87 -6.40 0.03
N LEU A 147 -3.91 -5.72 -1.12
CA LEU A 147 -3.28 -4.41 -1.30
C LEU A 147 -3.95 -3.33 -0.43
N VAL A 148 -5.27 -3.35 -0.29
CA VAL A 148 -6.02 -2.51 0.69
C VAL A 148 -5.47 -2.77 2.10
N SER A 149 -5.38 -4.04 2.51
CA SER A 149 -4.86 -4.43 3.82
C SER A 149 -3.43 -3.96 4.05
N ASP A 150 -2.50 -4.31 3.15
CA ASP A 150 -1.08 -4.01 3.27
C ASP A 150 -0.82 -2.48 3.30
N ARG A 151 -1.56 -1.71 2.48
CA ARG A 151 -1.41 -0.24 2.41
C ARG A 151 -1.96 0.46 3.65
N THR A 152 -3.08 0.00 4.21
CA THR A 152 -3.63 0.60 5.43
C THR A 152 -2.83 0.22 6.68
N GLU A 153 -2.33 -1.01 6.76
CA GLU A 153 -1.36 -1.40 7.82
C GLU A 153 -0.14 -0.46 7.79
N HIS A 154 0.39 -0.14 6.60
CA HIS A 154 1.48 0.84 6.46
C HIS A 154 1.08 2.27 6.85
N LEU A 155 -0.12 2.75 6.50
CA LEU A 155 -0.57 4.10 6.89
C LEU A 155 -0.64 4.23 8.42
N ILE A 156 -1.26 3.26 9.09
CA ILE A 156 -1.35 3.24 10.56
C ILE A 156 0.04 3.13 11.21
N ASP A 157 0.94 2.28 10.68
CA ASP A 157 2.31 2.17 11.19
C ASP A 157 3.14 3.46 11.00
N LYS A 158 2.87 4.22 9.93
CA LYS A 158 3.47 5.55 9.70
C LYS A 158 2.98 6.55 10.74
N ASP A 159 1.69 6.57 11.03
CA ASP A 159 1.11 7.50 12.01
C ASP A 159 1.61 7.17 13.42
N LEU A 160 1.62 5.89 13.82
CA LEU A 160 2.23 5.42 15.07
C LEU A 160 3.70 5.83 15.22
N LYS A 161 4.48 5.78 14.13
CA LYS A 161 5.88 6.22 14.11
C LYS A 161 5.99 7.73 14.31
N LEU A 162 5.14 8.50 13.64
CA LEU A 162 5.12 9.96 13.70
C LEU A 162 4.68 10.47 15.08
N ILE A 163 3.70 9.82 15.72
CA ILE A 163 3.30 10.06 17.11
C ILE A 163 4.49 9.85 18.08
N LYS A 164 5.24 8.75 17.92
CA LYS A 164 6.45 8.48 18.72
C LYS A 164 7.55 9.51 18.48
N GLU A 165 7.74 9.94 17.24
CA GLU A 165 8.70 11.00 16.90
C GLU A 165 8.33 12.34 17.56
N TYR A 166 7.03 12.69 17.60
CA TYR A 166 6.57 13.87 18.35
C TYR A 166 6.84 13.73 19.85
N GLN A 167 6.50 12.59 20.46
CA GLN A 167 6.75 12.36 21.90
C GLN A 167 8.23 12.50 22.24
N ILE A 168 9.11 11.87 21.45
CA ILE A 168 10.56 11.98 21.63
C ILE A 168 11.01 13.44 21.48
N GLN A 169 10.52 14.18 20.49
CA GLN A 169 10.90 15.59 20.27
C GLN A 169 10.42 16.56 21.37
N TYR A 170 9.34 16.23 22.08
CA TYR A 170 8.88 17.02 23.22
C TYR A 170 9.63 16.65 24.50
N LEU A 171 9.78 15.36 24.80
CA LEU A 171 10.52 14.88 25.98
C LEU A 171 12.00 15.25 25.90
N SER A 172 12.64 15.14 24.73
CA SER A 172 14.07 15.50 24.55
C SER A 172 14.38 17.00 24.63
N LYS A 173 13.37 17.87 24.78
CA LYS A 173 13.56 19.31 25.08
C LYS A 173 13.58 19.60 26.57
N MET A 174 13.22 18.63 27.40
CA MET A 174 13.31 18.70 28.85
C MET A 174 14.52 17.86 29.27
N GLU A 175 15.66 18.51 29.53
CA GLU A 175 16.88 17.83 29.98
C GLU A 175 16.90 17.68 31.51
N GLU A 176 17.67 16.67 31.95
CA GLU A 176 17.95 16.24 33.35
C GLU A 176 16.94 15.27 34.00
N GLU A 177 17.43 14.52 35.01
CA GLU A 177 16.73 13.43 35.72
C GLU A 177 15.69 13.96 36.72
N ASP A 178 14.75 14.79 36.23
CA ASP A 178 13.72 15.41 37.05
C ASP A 178 12.58 14.40 37.37
N PRO A 179 12.20 14.19 38.65
CA PRO A 179 11.00 13.42 38.98
C PRO A 179 9.71 13.97 38.34
N ASP A 180 9.64 15.27 38.03
CA ASP A 180 8.51 15.86 37.32
C ASP A 180 8.50 15.46 35.82
N LEU A 181 9.66 15.17 35.23
CA LEU A 181 9.75 14.58 33.89
C LEU A 181 9.24 13.13 33.88
N ILE A 182 9.57 12.34 34.89
CA ILE A 182 9.03 10.98 35.06
C ILE A 182 7.51 11.04 35.28
N ASN A 183 7.01 12.02 36.02
CA ASN A 183 5.58 12.25 36.19
C ASN A 183 4.90 12.66 34.86
N LEU A 184 5.51 13.57 34.10
CA LEU A 184 5.08 13.96 32.76
C LEU A 184 5.02 12.76 31.80
N GLU A 185 6.06 11.93 31.73
CA GLU A 185 6.07 10.72 30.90
C GLU A 185 4.92 9.77 31.25
N ASN A 186 4.66 9.56 32.54
CA ASN A 186 3.55 8.72 33.00
C ASN A 186 2.17 9.32 32.68
N ARG A 187 1.99 10.64 32.85
CA ARG A 187 0.76 11.36 32.47
C ARG A 187 0.52 11.29 30.96
N LEU A 188 1.57 11.54 30.18
CA LEU A 188 1.56 11.50 28.72
C LEU A 188 1.18 10.09 28.24
N ALA A 189 1.87 9.06 28.75
CA ALA A 189 1.62 7.66 28.45
C ALA A 189 0.17 7.25 28.73
N LYS A 190 -0.41 7.70 29.85
CA LYS A 190 -1.80 7.43 30.21
C LYS A 190 -2.80 8.19 29.33
N ALA A 191 -2.52 9.45 28.97
CA ALA A 191 -3.42 10.26 28.14
C ALA A 191 -3.54 9.68 26.71
N ILE A 192 -2.41 9.27 26.13
CA ILE A 192 -2.32 8.70 24.78
C ILE A 192 -2.75 7.22 24.69
N GLU A 193 -2.88 6.51 25.82
CA GLU A 193 -3.09 5.05 25.85
C GLU A 193 -4.33 4.63 25.04
N GLU A 194 -5.48 5.22 25.35
CA GLU A 194 -6.76 4.82 24.75
C GLU A 194 -6.86 5.21 23.25
N PRO A 195 -6.43 6.40 22.79
CA PRO A 195 -6.38 6.69 21.36
C PRO A 195 -5.32 5.88 20.58
N LEU A 196 -4.16 5.57 21.18
CA LEU A 196 -3.18 4.65 20.57
C LEU A 196 -3.77 3.24 20.42
N LYS A 197 -4.51 2.78 21.42
CA LYS A 197 -5.22 1.50 21.40
C LYS A 197 -6.28 1.48 20.28
N HIS A 198 -7.10 2.53 20.13
CA HIS A 198 -8.04 2.65 19.01
C HIS A 198 -7.32 2.61 17.64
N LEU A 199 -6.19 3.31 17.50
CA LEU A 199 -5.41 3.33 16.26
C LEU A 199 -4.75 1.96 15.95
N VAL A 200 -4.39 1.18 16.97
CA VAL A 200 -3.96 -0.23 16.84
C VAL A 200 -5.13 -1.18 16.59
N GLU A 201 -6.32 -0.91 17.13
CA GLU A 201 -7.54 -1.68 16.86
C GLU A 201 -8.02 -1.47 15.42
N LEU A 202 -7.91 -0.26 14.87
CA LEU A 202 -8.11 -0.05 13.42
C LEU A 202 -7.24 -1.03 12.62
N LYS A 203 -5.97 -1.21 12.98
CA LYS A 203 -5.02 -2.16 12.34
C LYS A 203 -5.42 -3.63 12.45
N THR A 204 -6.19 -4.05 13.46
CA THR A 204 -6.70 -5.44 13.53
C THR A 204 -7.94 -5.64 12.65
N HIS A 205 -8.78 -4.62 12.51
CA HIS A 205 -9.95 -4.63 11.62
C HIS A 205 -9.56 -4.67 10.12
N VAL A 206 -8.39 -4.11 9.75
CA VAL A 206 -7.81 -4.15 8.39
C VAL A 206 -7.82 -5.56 7.77
N LYS A 207 -7.56 -6.61 8.57
CA LYS A 207 -7.15 -7.93 8.04
C LYS A 207 -8.29 -8.82 7.52
N ASN A 208 -9.54 -8.39 7.70
CA ASN A 208 -10.73 -9.26 7.55
C ASN A 208 -11.80 -8.73 6.58
N ALA A 209 -11.47 -7.85 5.63
CA ALA A 209 -12.44 -7.41 4.61
C ALA A 209 -12.88 -8.59 3.70
N GLU A 210 -14.09 -9.11 3.91
CA GLU A 210 -14.60 -10.29 3.18
C GLU A 210 -15.09 -9.96 1.76
N SER A 211 -15.33 -8.69 1.46
CA SER A 211 -15.88 -8.23 0.19
C SER A 211 -15.34 -6.86 -0.26
N MET A 212 -15.45 -6.57 -1.56
CA MET A 212 -15.07 -5.26 -2.12
C MET A 212 -15.92 -4.12 -1.56
N GLN A 213 -17.23 -4.32 -1.40
CA GLN A 213 -18.11 -3.28 -0.87
C GLN A 213 -17.69 -2.88 0.56
N GLN A 214 -17.44 -3.86 1.43
CA GLN A 214 -16.90 -3.60 2.78
C GLN A 214 -15.55 -2.87 2.73
N ALA A 215 -14.65 -3.26 1.82
CA ALA A 215 -13.36 -2.60 1.68
C ALA A 215 -13.50 -1.12 1.24
N SER A 216 -14.43 -0.80 0.33
CA SER A 216 -14.69 0.58 -0.10
C SER A 216 -15.32 1.42 1.01
N GLU A 217 -16.43 0.94 1.62
CA GLU A 217 -17.11 1.62 2.74
C GLU A 217 -16.19 1.83 3.95
N TRP A 218 -15.16 0.98 4.09
CA TRP A 218 -14.17 1.07 5.15
C TRP A 218 -13.02 2.01 4.80
N ILE A 219 -12.51 2.06 3.56
CA ILE A 219 -11.52 3.07 3.15
C ILE A 219 -12.09 4.48 3.38
N GLU A 220 -13.34 4.69 2.96
CA GLU A 220 -14.07 5.95 3.13
C GLU A 220 -14.17 6.39 4.60
N LYS A 221 -14.43 5.46 5.52
CA LYS A 221 -14.53 5.75 6.97
C LYS A 221 -13.18 5.83 7.66
N LEU A 222 -12.18 5.07 7.19
CA LEU A 222 -10.91 4.94 7.86
C LEU A 222 -10.08 6.20 7.79
N ASP A 223 -10.06 6.93 6.66
CA ASP A 223 -9.33 8.19 6.60
C ASP A 223 -9.83 9.16 7.70
N SER A 224 -11.15 9.35 7.84
CA SER A 224 -11.72 10.19 8.89
C SER A 224 -11.53 9.65 10.32
N GLN A 225 -11.63 8.34 10.54
CA GLN A 225 -11.37 7.75 11.86
C GLN A 225 -9.90 7.88 12.27
N ARG A 226 -8.98 7.66 11.32
CA ARG A 226 -7.53 7.78 11.53
C ARG A 226 -7.13 9.23 11.81
N GLU A 227 -7.64 10.18 11.03
CA GLU A 227 -7.42 11.62 11.23
C GLU A 227 -7.92 12.06 12.61
N ASN A 228 -9.14 11.70 13.00
CA ASN A 228 -9.67 12.01 14.34
C ASN A 228 -8.83 11.40 15.47
N CYS A 229 -8.47 10.11 15.39
CA CYS A 229 -7.59 9.48 16.40
C CYS A 229 -6.20 10.14 16.47
N PHE A 230 -5.66 10.57 15.32
CA PHE A 230 -4.37 11.23 15.23
C PHE A 230 -4.41 12.66 15.80
N ASP A 231 -5.45 13.43 15.49
CA ASP A 231 -5.64 14.78 16.02
C ASP A 231 -5.88 14.75 17.54
N GLN A 232 -6.69 13.81 18.04
CA GLN A 232 -6.85 13.58 19.49
C GLN A 232 -5.51 13.25 20.17
N LEU A 233 -4.65 12.46 19.52
CA LEU A 233 -3.32 12.16 20.06
C LEU A 233 -2.43 13.41 20.13
N LEU A 234 -2.42 14.24 19.08
CA LEU A 234 -1.68 15.50 19.10
C LEU A 234 -2.23 16.47 20.16
N MET A 235 -3.56 16.62 20.28
CA MET A 235 -4.18 17.47 21.30
C MET A 235 -3.83 17.02 22.73
N LYS A 236 -3.86 15.71 23.01
CA LYS A 236 -3.49 15.18 24.33
C LYS A 236 -2.00 15.34 24.63
N ILE A 237 -1.12 15.22 23.62
CA ILE A 237 0.30 15.50 23.78
C ILE A 237 0.53 16.99 24.07
N ASP A 238 -0.11 17.89 23.33
CA ASP A 238 0.01 19.35 23.51
C ASP A 238 -0.54 19.81 24.87
N SER A 239 -1.70 19.32 25.28
CA SER A 239 -2.31 19.57 26.61
C SER A 239 -1.36 19.18 27.75
N VAL A 240 -0.91 17.92 27.78
CA VAL A 240 -0.04 17.40 28.85
C VAL A 240 1.34 18.08 28.88
N VAL A 241 1.86 18.52 27.73
CA VAL A 241 3.13 19.29 27.66
C VAL A 241 2.94 20.73 28.14
N LYS A 242 1.84 21.40 27.77
CA LYS A 242 1.53 22.77 28.24
C LYS A 242 1.36 22.83 29.77
N GLU A 243 0.73 21.82 30.36
CA GLU A 243 0.57 21.68 31.82
C GLU A 243 1.89 21.55 32.61
N VAL A 244 3.02 21.27 31.96
CA VAL A 244 4.33 21.08 32.62
C VAL A 244 5.36 22.15 32.20
N VAL A 245 5.22 22.75 31.01
CA VAL A 245 6.04 23.91 30.61
C VAL A 245 5.62 25.20 31.35
N LEU A 246 4.40 25.23 31.90
CA LEU A 246 3.92 26.30 32.79
C LEU A 246 4.06 25.86 34.26
N PRO A 247 5.13 26.27 34.98
CA PRO A 247 5.23 26.03 36.42
C PRO A 247 4.14 26.80 37.17
N GLU A 248 3.86 26.42 38.43
CA GLU A 248 2.83 26.97 39.32
C GLU A 248 3.00 28.47 39.67
N ALA A 249 2.94 29.35 38.68
CA ALA A 249 2.71 30.77 38.86
C ALA A 249 1.24 31.01 39.24
N GLU A 250 0.97 32.05 40.03
CA GLU A 250 -0.39 32.56 40.19
C GLU A 250 -0.95 32.87 38.79
N ILE A 251 -2.09 32.26 38.43
CA ILE A 251 -2.70 32.31 37.09
C ILE A 251 -2.57 33.71 36.53
N GLY A 252 -1.73 33.87 35.50
CA GLY A 252 -1.44 35.17 34.93
C GLY A 252 -2.71 35.78 34.36
N SER A 253 -2.77 37.11 34.23
CA SER A 253 -3.91 37.78 33.58
C SER A 253 -4.09 37.35 32.11
N GLU A 254 -3.12 36.64 31.54
CA GLU A 254 -3.12 36.10 30.19
C GLU A 254 -3.74 34.68 30.17
N ASP A 255 -3.33 33.78 31.07
CA ASP A 255 -3.93 32.44 31.22
C ASP A 255 -5.40 32.52 31.68
N LEU A 256 -5.71 33.44 32.60
CA LEU A 256 -7.08 33.70 33.06
C LEU A 256 -7.96 34.20 31.91
N LYS A 257 -7.38 34.95 30.97
CA LYS A 257 -8.03 35.43 29.76
C LYS A 257 -8.17 34.33 28.71
N GLU A 258 -7.24 33.38 28.65
CA GLU A 258 -7.38 32.16 27.82
C GLU A 258 -8.56 31.32 28.33
N VAL A 259 -8.63 31.03 29.64
CA VAL A 259 -9.79 30.36 30.26
C VAL A 259 -11.09 31.14 29.99
N GLU A 260 -11.10 32.47 30.10
CA GLU A 260 -12.29 33.26 29.74
C GLU A 260 -12.66 33.21 28.26
N ASN A 261 -11.68 33.12 27.34
CA ASN A 261 -11.92 32.96 25.91
C ASN A 261 -12.49 31.57 25.59
N GLU A 262 -11.93 30.52 26.19
CA GLU A 262 -12.39 29.13 26.00
C GLU A 262 -13.80 28.94 26.58
N MET A 263 -14.06 29.45 27.78
CA MET A 263 -15.42 29.50 28.34
C MET A 263 -16.38 30.32 27.48
N HIS A 264 -15.91 31.36 26.79
CA HIS A 264 -16.72 32.13 25.85
C HIS A 264 -17.01 31.35 24.56
N PHE A 265 -16.02 30.64 24.02
CA PHE A 265 -16.17 29.74 22.88
C PHE A 265 -17.16 28.62 23.18
N VAL A 266 -16.99 27.89 24.29
CA VAL A 266 -17.92 26.83 24.71
C VAL A 266 -19.33 27.38 24.94
N ALA A 267 -19.49 28.58 25.48
CA ALA A 267 -20.80 29.23 25.61
C ALA A 267 -21.44 29.59 24.26
N GLN A 268 -20.66 29.99 23.24
CA GLN A 268 -21.16 30.24 21.89
C GLN A 268 -21.55 28.93 21.19
N GLU A 269 -20.72 27.89 21.31
CA GLU A 269 -20.96 26.56 20.76
C GLU A 269 -22.20 25.91 21.37
N LEU A 270 -22.36 25.96 22.69
CA LEU A 270 -23.57 25.51 23.36
C LEU A 270 -24.80 26.24 22.87
N LYS A 271 -24.72 27.57 22.70
CA LYS A 271 -25.83 28.33 22.14
C LYS A 271 -26.18 27.87 20.71
N HIS A 272 -25.18 27.62 19.88
CA HIS A 272 -25.37 27.10 18.54
C HIS A 272 -26.04 25.71 18.54
N ILE A 273 -25.59 24.81 19.41
CA ILE A 273 -26.19 23.48 19.61
C ILE A 273 -27.66 23.59 20.07
N HIS A 274 -27.97 24.47 21.02
CA HIS A 274 -29.36 24.74 21.44
C HIS A 274 -30.23 25.36 20.33
N GLU A 275 -29.65 26.13 19.41
CA GLU A 275 -30.35 26.67 18.23
C GLU A 275 -30.54 25.61 17.13
N LEU A 276 -29.76 24.52 17.12
CA LEU A 276 -29.85 23.40 16.18
C LEU A 276 -30.74 22.25 16.69
N LEU A 277 -30.66 21.88 17.97
CA LEU A 277 -31.41 20.76 18.59
C LEU A 277 -32.91 20.68 18.23
N PRO A 278 -33.66 21.81 18.15
CA PRO A 278 -35.08 21.80 17.79
C PRO A 278 -35.35 21.58 16.30
N LYS A 279 -34.31 21.60 15.46
CA LYS A 279 -34.37 21.51 13.99
C LYS A 279 -33.85 20.18 13.44
N LEU A 280 -33.14 19.39 14.25
CA LEU A 280 -32.66 18.06 13.88
C LEU A 280 -33.85 17.15 13.52
N ASP A 281 -33.69 16.34 12.47
CA ASP A 281 -34.69 15.33 12.12
C ASP A 281 -34.61 14.17 13.12
N LYS A 282 -35.74 13.83 13.75
CA LYS A 282 -35.88 12.73 14.72
C LYS A 282 -35.57 11.34 14.16
N HIS A 283 -35.33 11.23 12.86
CA HIS A 283 -34.95 9.99 12.20
C HIS A 283 -33.51 10.00 11.67
N ASP A 284 -32.74 11.07 11.90
CA ASP A 284 -31.31 11.12 11.60
C ASP A 284 -30.47 10.80 12.85
N GLU A 285 -30.37 9.49 13.16
CA GLU A 285 -29.54 8.95 14.25
C GLU A 285 -28.08 9.44 14.19
N LYS A 286 -27.57 9.81 12.99
CA LYS A 286 -26.20 10.32 12.84
C LYS A 286 -26.07 11.74 13.34
N GLU A 287 -27.01 12.63 13.01
CA GLU A 287 -26.99 14.00 13.54
C GLU A 287 -27.14 14.04 15.07
N PHE A 288 -27.93 13.13 15.65
CA PHE A 288 -27.99 12.95 17.10
C PHE A 288 -26.65 12.49 17.69
N TYR A 289 -26.04 11.44 17.12
CA TYR A 289 -24.72 10.96 17.56
C TYR A 289 -23.61 12.02 17.43
N PHE A 290 -23.56 12.78 16.33
CA PHE A 290 -22.60 13.87 16.17
C PHE A 290 -22.85 15.01 17.16
N THR A 291 -24.10 15.28 17.54
CA THR A 291 -24.45 16.29 18.54
C THR A 291 -24.05 15.85 19.95
N GLU A 292 -24.26 14.56 20.27
CA GLU A 292 -23.80 13.93 21.52
C GLU A 292 -22.28 14.01 21.64
N VAL A 293 -21.52 13.50 20.65
CA VAL A 293 -20.05 13.53 20.65
C VAL A 293 -19.50 14.96 20.70
N ARG A 294 -20.15 15.94 20.06
CA ARG A 294 -19.75 17.37 20.17
C ARG A 294 -19.96 17.92 21.58
N LEU A 295 -21.03 17.53 22.26
CA LEU A 295 -21.28 17.94 23.65
C LEU A 295 -20.34 17.25 24.64
N GLU A 296 -20.02 15.97 24.44
CA GLU A 296 -18.99 15.27 25.23
C GLU A 296 -17.62 15.91 25.04
N GLY A 297 -17.23 16.23 23.80
CA GLY A 297 -15.99 16.95 23.51
C GLY A 297 -15.93 18.34 24.18
N LEU A 298 -17.05 19.06 24.26
CA LEU A 298 -17.13 20.32 25.01
C LEU A 298 -17.04 20.12 26.54
N ARG A 299 -17.55 18.99 27.07
CA ARG A 299 -17.40 18.63 28.50
C ARG A 299 -15.94 18.37 28.82
N ASP A 300 -15.30 17.45 28.09
CA ASP A 300 -13.92 17.03 28.26
C ASP A 300 -12.91 18.19 28.04
N HIS A 301 -13.29 19.18 27.22
CA HIS A 301 -12.54 20.42 27.05
C HIS A 301 -12.55 21.29 28.31
N LEU A 302 -13.69 21.38 29.01
CA LEU A 302 -13.79 22.12 30.26
C LEU A 302 -13.18 21.38 31.47
N GLU A 303 -13.14 20.03 31.46
CA GLU A 303 -12.57 19.22 32.57
C GLU A 303 -11.09 19.52 32.81
N GLN A 304 -10.37 19.99 31.80
CA GLN A 304 -8.98 20.42 31.89
C GLN A 304 -8.80 21.62 32.85
N PHE A 305 -9.80 22.50 32.96
CA PHE A 305 -9.72 23.70 33.81
C PHE A 305 -10.16 23.44 35.26
N ASP A 306 -10.77 22.29 35.56
CA ASP A 306 -11.38 22.01 36.87
C ASP A 306 -10.32 21.83 37.97
N SER A 307 -9.12 21.39 37.57
CA SER A 307 -7.93 21.28 38.42
C SER A 307 -7.31 22.64 38.82
N LEU A 308 -7.63 23.73 38.11
CA LEU A 308 -6.99 25.03 38.29
C LEU A 308 -7.56 25.83 39.47
N LYS A 309 -6.72 26.64 40.14
CA LYS A 309 -7.15 27.57 41.20
C LYS A 309 -7.76 28.86 40.62
N LEU A 310 -8.88 28.72 39.93
CA LEU A 310 -9.62 29.84 39.35
C LEU A 310 -10.25 30.78 40.40
N PRO A 311 -10.43 32.08 40.09
CA PRO A 311 -11.29 32.98 40.86
C PRO A 311 -12.72 32.43 40.96
N ILE A 312 -13.38 32.68 42.10
CA ILE A 312 -14.72 32.16 42.41
C ILE A 312 -15.71 32.46 41.27
N SER A 313 -15.76 33.71 40.79
CA SER A 313 -16.64 34.12 39.68
C SER A 313 -16.38 33.41 38.34
N THR A 314 -15.17 32.90 38.12
CA THR A 314 -14.81 32.14 36.93
C THR A 314 -15.15 30.66 37.12
N ARG A 315 -14.90 30.10 38.31
CA ARG A 315 -15.32 28.75 38.69
C ARG A 315 -16.84 28.60 38.65
N ASP A 316 -17.61 29.51 39.24
CA ASP A 316 -19.08 29.49 39.22
C ASP A 316 -19.64 29.45 37.78
N ARG A 317 -18.98 30.18 36.85
CA ARG A 317 -19.32 30.19 35.43
C ARG A 317 -18.93 28.89 34.71
N LEU A 318 -17.81 28.27 35.09
CA LEU A 318 -17.35 26.99 34.56
C LEU A 318 -18.32 25.86 34.96
N GLU A 319 -18.64 25.78 36.25
CA GLU A 319 -19.64 24.86 36.81
C GLU A 319 -21.03 25.04 36.15
N THR A 320 -21.41 26.28 35.84
CA THR A 320 -22.66 26.58 35.10
C THR A 320 -22.62 26.03 33.65
N LEU A 321 -21.48 26.12 32.96
CA LEU A 321 -21.32 25.58 31.62
C LEU A 321 -21.37 24.04 31.63
N PHE A 322 -20.70 23.40 32.60
CA PHE A 322 -20.79 21.95 32.83
C PHE A 322 -22.22 21.47 33.03
N ALA A 323 -22.94 22.05 34.00
CA ALA A 323 -24.33 21.69 34.28
C ALA A 323 -25.23 21.91 33.05
N THR A 324 -24.91 22.89 32.20
CA THR A 324 -25.60 23.13 30.93
C THR A 324 -25.31 22.01 29.92
N ILE A 325 -24.04 21.61 29.73
CA ILE A 325 -23.63 20.52 28.83
C ILE A 325 -24.30 19.20 29.24
N GLU A 326 -24.26 18.84 30.53
CA GLU A 326 -24.88 17.62 31.06
C GLU A 326 -26.41 17.62 30.87
N ALA A 327 -27.07 18.78 31.05
CA ALA A 327 -28.50 18.92 30.80
C ALA A 327 -28.83 18.77 29.31
N THR A 328 -28.01 19.32 28.40
CA THR A 328 -28.21 19.17 26.94
C THR A 328 -27.94 17.74 26.48
N LEU A 329 -26.89 17.08 26.96
CA LEU A 329 -26.63 15.64 26.72
C LEU A 329 -27.83 14.79 27.16
N SER A 330 -28.35 15.06 28.36
CA SER A 330 -29.55 14.40 28.89
C SER A 330 -30.83 14.68 28.09
N GLU A 331 -30.88 15.77 27.31
CA GLU A 331 -31.99 16.06 26.39
C GLU A 331 -31.79 15.39 25.02
N VAL A 332 -30.56 15.35 24.50
CA VAL A 332 -30.18 14.66 23.26
C VAL A 332 -30.50 13.17 23.37
N LEU A 333 -30.04 12.51 24.43
CA LEU A 333 -30.29 11.09 24.69
C LEU A 333 -31.79 10.77 24.72
N LYS A 334 -32.60 11.57 25.44
CA LYS A 334 -34.06 11.39 25.53
C LYS A 334 -34.85 11.70 24.26
N ARG A 335 -34.20 12.28 23.24
CA ARG A 335 -34.81 12.54 21.92
C ARG A 335 -34.41 11.49 20.88
N ASN A 336 -33.41 10.68 21.20
CA ASN A 336 -32.91 9.54 20.41
C ASN A 336 -33.57 8.20 20.84
N GLU A 337 -34.22 8.18 22.00
CA GLU A 337 -35.18 7.14 22.47
C GLU A 337 -36.60 7.33 21.88
#